data_AF-A0A9E2YDB7-F1
#
_entry.id   AF-A0A9E2YDB7-F1
#
_cell.length_a   1.000
_cell.length_b   1.000
_cell.length_c   1.000
_cell.angle_alpha   90.00
_cell.angle_beta   90.00
_cell.angle_gamma   90.00
#
_symmetry.space_group_name_H-M   'P 1'
#
loop_
_entity.id
_entity.type
_entity.pdbx_description
1 polymer ?
#
loop_
_entity_poly.entity_id
_entity_poly.type
_entity_poly.pdbx_seq_one_letter_code
_entity_poly.pdbx_strand_id
1 'polypeptide(L)'
;MDLRAMENESLLLLYLMDELPPHDRNEVAAMLHTDASLREQLRHLAETLKISTQAMRRLDELDPVIPSFSAKQRLEHAIRQWNIDRLARPAVAEPARRRIPLWMWSGGGAVAAVLAFCIWWGISGDFDSGSPVPLNGDSNLANANSSYGTDANSNPAVAETDPFSPRRVLVSSLDQRAEVLDNLEQTVREDLR
;
A
#
# COMPACT_ATOMS: atom_id res chain seq x y z
N MET A 1 5.44 -7.34 32.00
CA MET A 1 5.48 -7.80 30.60
C MET A 1 6.87 -8.34 30.37
N ASP A 2 6.96 -9.65 30.12
CA ASP A 2 8.23 -10.34 29.95
C ASP A 2 8.72 -10.10 28.52
N LEU A 3 9.88 -9.46 28.35
CA LEU A 3 10.39 -9.06 27.02
C LEU A 3 10.63 -10.27 26.10
N ARG A 4 10.96 -11.43 26.68
CA ARG A 4 11.10 -12.70 25.95
C ARG A 4 9.79 -13.22 25.34
N ALA A 5 8.65 -12.92 25.97
CA ALA A 5 7.36 -13.34 25.44
C ALA A 5 6.99 -12.57 24.17
N MET A 6 7.30 -11.26 24.12
CA MET A 6 7.06 -10.44 22.93
C MET A 6 7.95 -10.86 21.75
N GLU A 7 9.22 -11.20 22.04
CA GLU A 7 10.15 -11.69 21.01
C GLU A 7 9.66 -13.01 20.37
N ASN A 8 9.12 -13.93 21.17
CA ASN A 8 8.56 -15.18 20.68
C ASN A 8 7.31 -14.98 19.80
N GLU A 9 6.44 -14.03 20.15
CA GLU A 9 5.21 -13.77 19.41
C GLU A 9 5.51 -13.20 18.02
N SER A 10 6.43 -12.24 17.93
CA SER A 10 6.92 -11.69 16.65
C SER A 10 7.56 -12.78 15.78
N LEU A 11 8.38 -13.65 16.38
CA LEU A 11 9.01 -14.76 15.66
C LEU A 11 7.96 -15.75 15.10
N LEU A 12 6.92 -16.07 15.87
CA LEU A 12 5.83 -16.94 15.42
C LEU A 12 4.98 -16.29 14.32
N LEU A 13 4.79 -14.98 14.38
CA LEU A 13 4.08 -14.23 13.35
C LEU A 13 4.86 -14.24 12.02
N LEU A 14 6.16 -13.98 12.07
CA LEU A 14 7.04 -14.12 10.89
C LEU A 14 7.05 -15.55 10.33
N TYR A 15 6.99 -16.56 11.21
CA TYR A 15 6.89 -17.96 10.81
C TYR A 15 5.57 -18.26 10.08
N LEU A 16 4.46 -17.71 10.58
CA LEU A 16 3.14 -17.87 9.97
C LEU A 16 3.03 -17.16 8.62
N MET A 17 3.73 -16.04 8.44
CA MET A 17 3.78 -15.26 7.21
C MET A 17 4.77 -15.80 6.17
N ASP A 18 5.50 -16.88 6.47
CA ASP A 18 6.55 -17.48 5.63
C ASP A 18 7.72 -16.52 5.31
N GLU A 19 7.96 -15.51 6.15
CA GLU A 19 8.99 -14.49 5.98
C GLU A 19 10.32 -14.84 6.67
N LEU A 20 10.37 -15.92 7.47
CA LEU A 20 11.59 -16.38 8.11
C LEU A 20 12.54 -17.09 7.14
N PRO A 21 13.87 -16.85 7.23
CA PRO A 21 14.86 -17.62 6.49
C PRO A 21 14.73 -19.14 6.73
N PRO A 22 15.14 -20.00 5.77
CA PRO A 22 14.96 -21.45 5.88
C PRO A 22 15.65 -22.06 7.11
N HIS A 23 16.79 -21.50 7.52
CA HIS A 23 17.52 -21.93 8.71
C HIS A 23 16.69 -21.72 9.98
N ASP A 24 16.16 -20.51 10.17
CA ASP A 24 15.46 -20.11 11.39
C ASP A 24 14.08 -20.76 11.48
N ARG A 25 13.43 -21.03 10.34
CA ARG A 25 12.20 -21.84 10.30
C ARG A 25 12.39 -23.23 10.87
N ASN A 26 13.53 -23.89 10.61
CA ASN A 26 13.79 -25.22 11.14
C ASN A 26 13.98 -25.17 12.66
N GLU A 27 14.60 -24.12 13.19
CA GLU A 27 14.74 -23.89 14.62
C GLU A 27 13.37 -23.69 15.30
N VAL A 28 12.52 -22.82 14.74
CA VAL A 28 11.15 -22.60 15.24
C VAL A 28 10.31 -23.87 15.15
N ALA A 29 10.45 -24.65 14.07
CA ALA A 29 9.76 -25.94 13.94
C ALA A 29 10.20 -26.95 15.01
N ALA A 30 11.49 -26.99 15.34
CA ALA A 30 12.01 -27.82 16.43
C ALA A 30 11.49 -27.36 17.81
N MET A 31 11.42 -26.04 18.04
CA MET A 31 10.83 -25.46 19.25
C MET A 31 9.34 -25.82 19.38
N LEU A 32 8.57 -25.69 18.30
CA LEU A 32 7.15 -26.06 18.25
C LEU A 32 6.92 -27.55 18.50
N HIS A 33 7.85 -28.42 18.09
CA HIS A 33 7.75 -29.85 18.39
C HIS A 33 7.93 -30.12 19.89
N THR A 34 8.79 -29.36 20.55
CA THR A 34 9.14 -29.56 21.96
C THR A 34 8.13 -28.91 22.91
N ASP A 35 7.63 -27.72 22.57
CA ASP A 35 6.80 -26.91 23.45
C ASP A 35 5.32 -26.89 23.01
N ALA A 36 4.45 -27.45 23.86
CA ALA A 36 3.00 -27.45 23.63
C ALA A 36 2.36 -26.06 23.79
N SER A 37 2.90 -25.22 24.67
CA SER A 37 2.38 -23.87 24.91
C SER A 37 2.63 -22.96 23.69
N LEU A 38 3.77 -23.14 23.04
CA LEU A 38 4.18 -22.40 21.85
C LEU A 38 3.31 -22.76 20.63
N ARG A 39 2.89 -24.02 20.52
CA ARG A 39 1.88 -24.46 19.54
C ARG A 39 0.50 -23.86 19.78
N GLU A 40 0.11 -23.67 21.05
CA GLU A 40 -1.16 -23.02 21.39
C GLU A 40 -1.14 -21.54 20.98
N GLN A 41 -0.04 -20.84 21.27
CA GLN A 41 0.16 -19.45 20.85
C GLN A 41 0.12 -19.30 19.32
N LEU A 42 0.81 -20.20 18.59
CA LEU A 42 0.75 -20.19 17.12
C LEU A 42 -0.67 -20.37 16.60
N ARG A 43 -1.47 -21.26 17.21
CA ARG A 43 -2.88 -21.46 16.83
C ARG A 43 -3.71 -20.21 17.09
N HIS A 44 -3.53 -19.59 18.25
CA HIS A 44 -4.23 -18.36 18.62
C HIS A 44 -3.90 -17.20 17.65
N LEU A 45 -2.63 -17.04 17.28
CA LEU A 45 -2.20 -16.05 16.29
C LEU A 45 -2.80 -16.34 14.91
N ALA A 46 -2.79 -17.60 14.47
CA ALA A 46 -3.37 -18.01 13.19
C ALA A 46 -4.88 -17.69 13.12
N GLU A 47 -5.62 -17.94 14.20
CA GLU A 47 -7.04 -17.60 14.30
C GLU A 47 -7.27 -16.08 14.24
N THR A 48 -6.46 -15.30 14.95
CA THR A 48 -6.54 -13.83 14.94
C THR A 48 -6.26 -13.26 13.55
N LEU A 49 -5.20 -13.72 12.88
CA LEU A 49 -4.88 -13.30 11.52
C LEU A 49 -5.99 -13.67 10.53
N LYS A 50 -6.60 -14.85 10.69
CA LYS A 50 -7.72 -15.30 9.86
C LYS A 50 -8.93 -14.37 10.01
N ILE A 51 -9.28 -13.98 11.23
CA ILE A 51 -10.38 -13.04 11.49
C ILE A 51 -10.08 -11.67 10.87
N SER A 52 -8.87 -11.15 11.06
CA SER A 52 -8.43 -9.88 10.47
C SER A 52 -8.50 -9.90 8.95
N THR A 53 -7.94 -10.95 8.31
CA THR A 53 -7.98 -11.12 6.85
C THR A 53 -9.42 -11.23 6.34
N GLN A 54 -10.31 -11.89 7.08
CA GLN A 54 -11.73 -11.97 6.72
C GLN A 54 -12.43 -10.62 6.83
N ALA A 55 -12.11 -9.82 7.85
CA ALA A 55 -12.65 -8.47 8.00
C ALA A 55 -12.18 -7.55 6.87
N MET A 56 -10.89 -7.60 6.50
CA MET A 56 -10.34 -6.86 5.35
C MET A 56 -11.04 -7.26 4.04
N ARG A 57 -11.23 -8.56 3.79
CA ARG A 57 -11.97 -9.02 2.61
C ARG A 57 -13.40 -8.50 2.56
N ARG A 58 -14.11 -8.46 3.69
CA ARG A 58 -15.46 -7.89 3.76
C ARG A 58 -15.46 -6.38 3.48
N LEU A 59 -14.43 -5.66 3.92
CA LEU A 59 -14.25 -4.24 3.59
C LEU A 59 -13.98 -4.06 2.09
N ASP A 60 -13.13 -4.89 1.49
CA ASP A 60 -12.87 -4.88 0.04
C ASP A 60 -14.13 -5.21 -0.78
N GLU A 61 -15.04 -6.03 -0.25
CA GLU A 61 -16.34 -6.31 -0.89
C GLU A 61 -17.29 -5.11 -0.86
N LEU A 62 -17.23 -4.30 0.20
CA LEU A 62 -18.08 -3.10 0.38
C LEU A 62 -17.57 -1.90 -0.41
N ASP A 63 -16.25 -1.74 -0.49
CA ASP A 63 -15.58 -0.73 -1.31
C ASP A 63 -14.62 -1.44 -2.28
N PRO A 64 -15.14 -2.01 -3.39
CA PRO A 64 -14.31 -2.69 -4.36
C PRO A 64 -13.30 -1.70 -4.92
N VAL A 65 -12.07 -1.78 -4.40
CA VAL A 65 -10.92 -1.02 -4.91
C VAL A 65 -10.87 -1.26 -6.41
N ILE A 66 -11.18 -0.21 -7.18
CA ILE A 66 -11.28 -0.25 -8.64
C ILE A 66 -10.08 -1.05 -9.18
N PRO A 67 -10.30 -2.12 -9.97
CA PRO A 67 -9.28 -3.09 -10.30
C PRO A 67 -7.97 -2.40 -10.73
N SER A 68 -6.93 -2.76 -9.99
CA SER A 68 -5.60 -2.15 -9.92
C SER A 68 -4.83 -2.10 -11.25
N PHE A 69 -5.37 -2.69 -12.32
CA PHE A 69 -4.83 -2.55 -13.66
C PHE A 69 -4.79 -1.07 -14.10
N SER A 70 -5.85 -0.31 -13.76
CA SER A 70 -5.87 1.13 -14.00
C SER A 70 -5.05 1.93 -12.98
N ALA A 71 -4.94 1.46 -11.74
CA ALA A 71 -4.18 2.15 -10.70
C ALA A 71 -2.67 2.09 -10.93
N LYS A 72 -2.14 0.91 -11.32
CA LYS A 72 -0.72 0.76 -11.68
C LYS A 72 -0.37 1.60 -12.91
N GLN A 73 -1.20 1.56 -13.96
CA GLN A 73 -0.98 2.39 -15.15
C GLN A 73 -1.07 3.89 -14.82
N ARG A 74 -2.03 4.32 -13.98
CA ARG A 74 -2.12 5.72 -13.53
C ARG A 74 -0.91 6.15 -12.73
N LEU A 75 -0.39 5.28 -11.87
CA LEU A 75 0.83 5.54 -11.10
C LEU A 75 2.05 5.63 -12.01
N GLU A 76 2.22 4.69 -12.94
CA GLU A 76 3.30 4.73 -13.94
C GLU A 76 3.25 5.98 -14.80
N HIS A 77 2.04 6.37 -15.25
CA HIS A 77 1.86 7.62 -15.98
C HIS A 77 2.19 8.84 -15.13
N ALA A 78 1.75 8.88 -13.86
CA ALA A 78 2.07 9.97 -12.94
C ALA A 78 3.59 10.09 -12.70
N ILE A 79 4.30 8.97 -12.55
CA ILE A 79 5.76 8.94 -12.36
C ILE A 79 6.48 9.40 -13.64
N ARG A 80 6.05 8.92 -14.82
CA ARG A 80 6.62 9.38 -16.09
C ARG A 80 6.39 10.87 -16.30
N GLN A 81 5.17 11.34 -16.05
CA GLN A 81 4.81 12.76 -16.14
C GLN A 81 5.68 13.59 -15.20
N TRP A 82 5.84 13.16 -13.94
CA TRP A 82 6.68 13.84 -12.96
C TRP A 82 8.15 13.92 -13.38
N ASN A 83 8.70 12.83 -13.95
CA ASN A 83 10.06 12.83 -14.47
C ASN A 83 10.23 13.76 -15.67
N ILE A 84 9.26 13.78 -16.59
CA ILE A 84 9.25 14.69 -17.73
C ILE A 84 9.19 16.14 -17.24
N ASP A 85 8.27 16.45 -16.31
CA ASP A 85 8.14 17.79 -15.73
C ASP A 85 9.42 18.22 -15.01
N ARG A 86 10.09 17.30 -14.32
CA ARG A 86 11.36 17.57 -13.63
C ARG A 86 12.51 17.86 -14.61
N LEU A 87 12.58 17.14 -15.73
CA LEU A 87 13.60 17.34 -16.76
C LEU A 87 13.31 18.56 -17.65
N ALA A 88 12.03 18.85 -17.90
CA ALA A 88 11.58 20.01 -18.66
C ALA A 88 11.59 21.30 -17.83
N ARG A 89 11.72 21.21 -16.50
CA ARG A 89 11.82 22.38 -15.64
C ARG A 89 13.15 23.10 -15.92
N PRO A 90 13.14 24.30 -16.54
CA PRO A 90 14.36 25.08 -16.66
C PRO A 90 14.89 25.35 -15.26
N ALA A 91 16.22 25.38 -15.09
CA ALA A 91 16.86 25.72 -13.83
C ALA A 91 16.35 27.09 -13.38
N VAL A 92 15.32 27.08 -12.52
CA VAL A 92 14.73 28.30 -11.98
C VAL A 92 15.84 28.93 -11.14
N ALA A 93 16.29 30.11 -11.56
CA ALA A 93 17.24 30.92 -10.82
C ALA A 93 16.83 30.93 -9.35
N GLU A 94 17.79 30.65 -8.46
CA GLU A 94 17.52 30.43 -7.03
C GLU A 94 16.52 31.47 -6.51
N PRO A 95 15.38 31.04 -5.94
CA PRO A 95 14.40 31.98 -5.45
C PRO A 95 15.10 32.85 -4.41
N ALA A 96 15.19 34.16 -4.69
CA ALA A 96 15.75 35.14 -3.79
C ALA A 96 15.18 34.88 -2.40
N ARG A 97 16.04 34.55 -1.43
CA ARG A 97 15.70 34.14 -0.06
C ARG A 97 14.58 35.04 0.48
N ARG A 98 13.33 34.60 0.32
CA ARG A 98 12.18 35.30 0.88
C ARG A 98 12.33 35.13 2.38
N ARG A 99 12.65 36.22 3.06
CA ARG A 99 12.68 36.26 4.53
C ARG A 99 11.27 35.92 4.99
N ILE A 100 11.08 34.67 5.40
CA ILE A 100 9.82 34.23 5.97
C ILE A 100 9.65 35.04 7.27
N PRO A 101 8.59 35.86 7.39
CA PRO A 101 8.40 36.69 8.57
C PRO A 101 8.27 35.79 9.80
N LEU A 102 9.01 36.11 10.87
CA LEU A 102 9.08 35.29 12.10
C LEU A 102 7.70 34.98 12.70
N TRP A 103 6.71 35.85 12.50
CA TRP A 103 5.33 35.66 12.96
C TRP A 103 4.59 34.48 12.32
N MET A 104 5.08 33.99 11.18
CA MET A 104 4.49 32.84 10.48
C MET A 104 4.88 31.50 11.14
N TRP A 105 5.87 31.50 12.06
CA TRP A 105 6.25 30.31 12.83
C TRP A 105 5.17 29.86 13.83
N SER A 106 4.30 30.78 14.26
CA SER A 106 3.24 30.49 15.22
C SER A 106 2.19 29.49 14.69
N GLY A 107 1.97 29.45 13.37
CA GLY A 107 1.02 28.52 12.74
C GLY A 107 1.59 27.13 12.44
N GLY A 108 2.91 27.03 12.25
CA GLY A 108 3.58 25.75 11.92
C GLY A 108 3.57 24.76 13.07
N GLY A 109 3.59 25.26 14.31
CA GLY A 109 3.57 24.42 15.52
C GLY A 109 2.32 23.54 15.62
N ALA A 110 1.15 24.04 15.23
CA ALA A 110 -0.10 23.27 15.30
C ALA A 110 -0.11 22.10 14.31
N VAL A 111 0.35 22.33 13.07
CA VAL A 111 0.45 21.27 12.06
C VAL A 111 1.51 20.25 12.46
N ALA A 112 2.66 20.70 12.98
CA ALA A 112 3.70 19.81 13.47
C ALA A 112 3.22 18.98 14.68
N ALA A 113 2.43 19.56 15.59
CA ALA A 113 1.86 18.86 16.73
C ALA A 113 0.79 17.84 16.31
N VAL A 114 -0.09 18.18 15.35
CA VAL A 114 -1.06 17.24 14.79
C VAL A 114 -0.36 16.10 14.06
N LEU A 115 0.66 16.39 13.25
CA LEU A 115 1.47 15.37 12.59
C LEU A 115 2.21 14.51 13.62
N ALA A 116 2.84 15.10 14.62
CA ALA A 116 3.51 14.36 15.69
C ALA A 116 2.52 13.50 16.47
N PHE A 117 1.29 13.98 16.71
CA PHE A 117 0.23 13.23 17.38
C PHE A 117 -0.29 12.07 16.50
N CYS A 118 -0.53 12.31 15.21
CA CYS A 118 -0.90 11.26 14.25
C CYS A 118 0.21 10.24 14.04
N ILE A 119 1.47 10.68 14.03
CA ILE A 119 2.65 9.82 13.96
C ILE A 119 2.77 9.01 15.24
N TRP A 120 2.61 9.62 16.42
CA TRP A 120 2.65 8.91 17.69
C TRP A 120 1.56 7.83 17.80
N TRP A 121 0.34 8.17 17.38
CA TRP A 121 -0.78 7.22 17.35
C TRP A 121 -0.68 6.18 16.22
N GLY A 122 -0.08 6.54 15.07
CA GLY A 122 0.02 5.68 13.89
C GLY A 122 1.28 4.81 13.83
N ILE A 123 2.40 5.24 14.43
CA ILE A 123 3.68 4.50 14.50
C ILE A 123 3.68 3.48 15.64
N SER A 124 2.72 3.54 16.56
CA SER A 124 2.54 2.47 17.54
C SER A 124 2.03 1.15 16.92
N GLY A 125 1.73 1.13 15.61
CA GLY A 125 1.59 -0.09 14.80
C GLY A 125 2.73 -0.18 13.79
N ASP A 126 3.71 -1.04 14.06
CA ASP A 126 4.62 -1.66 13.09
C ASP A 126 5.48 -0.75 12.18
N PHE A 127 6.33 0.12 12.77
CA PHE A 127 7.57 0.52 12.07
C PHE A 127 8.74 -0.29 12.60
N ASP A 128 8.88 -1.51 12.07
CA ASP A 128 10.15 -2.23 12.11
C ASP A 128 11.17 -1.41 11.31
N SER A 129 12.10 -0.79 12.03
CA SER A 129 13.20 -0.03 11.47
C SER A 129 14.15 -0.98 10.77
N GLY A 130 13.82 -1.26 9.50
CA GLY A 130 14.62 -2.05 8.58
C GLY A 130 16.10 -1.71 8.73
N SER A 131 16.85 -2.73 9.13
CA SER A 131 18.30 -2.69 9.17
C SER A 131 18.81 -2.21 7.81
N PRO A 132 19.83 -1.33 7.76
CA PRO A 132 20.35 -0.84 6.49
C PRO A 132 20.76 -2.03 5.64
N VAL A 133 20.06 -2.23 4.51
CA VAL A 133 20.39 -3.25 3.52
C VAL A 133 21.86 -3.02 3.13
N PRO A 134 22.80 -3.93 3.46
CA PRO A 134 24.13 -3.82 2.92
C PRO A 134 23.99 -3.95 1.40
N LEU A 135 24.40 -2.92 0.68
CA LEU A 135 24.65 -2.98 -0.75
C LEU A 135 25.83 -3.94 -0.98
N ASN A 136 25.57 -5.25 -0.84
CA ASN A 136 26.48 -6.27 -1.28
C ASN A 136 26.35 -6.35 -2.79
N GLY A 137 27.19 -5.57 -3.46
CA GLY A 137 27.44 -5.67 -4.89
C GLY A 137 28.15 -6.98 -5.19
N ASP A 138 27.40 -8.08 -5.19
CA ASP A 138 27.90 -9.36 -5.68
C ASP A 138 27.52 -9.52 -7.15
N SER A 139 28.53 -9.25 -7.96
CA SER A 139 28.67 -9.54 -9.38
C SER A 139 28.26 -10.96 -9.75
N ASN A 140 27.03 -11.14 -10.25
CA ASN A 140 26.66 -12.37 -10.96
C ASN A 140 25.73 -12.09 -12.16
N LEU A 141 26.16 -11.17 -13.03
CA LEU A 141 25.58 -10.92 -14.36
C LEU A 141 26.23 -11.80 -15.45
N ALA A 142 26.73 -12.97 -15.08
CA ALA A 142 27.14 -14.00 -16.04
C ALA A 142 26.16 -15.17 -15.94
N ASN A 143 25.50 -15.45 -17.06
CA ASN A 143 24.75 -16.68 -17.34
C ASN A 143 23.23 -16.65 -17.14
N ALA A 144 22.53 -16.04 -18.09
CA ALA A 144 21.26 -16.56 -18.58
C ALA A 144 21.05 -16.18 -20.06
N ASN A 145 21.92 -16.73 -20.92
CA ASN A 145 21.56 -16.99 -22.31
C ASN A 145 20.55 -18.14 -22.32
N SER A 146 19.29 -17.87 -22.62
CA SER A 146 18.35 -18.85 -23.19
C SER A 146 17.15 -18.08 -23.76
N SER A 147 17.20 -17.73 -25.04
CA SER A 147 16.54 -18.53 -26.09
C SER A 147 15.02 -18.60 -25.90
N TYR A 148 14.30 -17.60 -26.42
CA TYR A 148 12.94 -17.79 -26.91
C TYR A 148 12.67 -16.91 -28.14
N GLY A 149 12.63 -17.58 -29.29
CA GLY A 149 11.63 -17.40 -30.36
C GLY A 149 11.43 -16.01 -30.92
N THR A 150 12.18 -15.69 -31.98
CA THR A 150 11.78 -14.67 -32.95
C THR A 150 10.77 -15.28 -33.91
N ASP A 151 9.48 -15.16 -33.58
CA ASP A 151 8.41 -15.52 -34.50
C ASP A 151 7.89 -14.25 -35.15
N ALA A 152 8.34 -14.04 -36.38
CA ALA A 152 7.85 -13.02 -37.28
C ALA A 152 6.36 -13.27 -37.58
N ASN A 153 5.48 -12.61 -36.85
CA ASN A 153 4.07 -12.50 -37.22
C ASN A 153 3.85 -11.22 -38.02
N SER A 154 4.07 -11.34 -39.33
CA SER A 154 3.61 -10.39 -40.34
C SER A 154 2.08 -10.47 -40.46
N ASN A 155 1.37 -9.57 -39.78
CA ASN A 155 -0.06 -9.40 -39.99
C ASN A 155 -0.31 -8.15 -40.86
N PRO A 156 -0.90 -8.29 -42.06
CA PRO A 156 -1.13 -7.19 -42.97
C PRO A 156 -2.33 -6.33 -42.52
N ALA A 157 -2.17 -5.02 -42.71
CA ALA A 157 -3.21 -4.02 -42.97
C ALA A 157 -4.66 -4.44 -42.63
N VAL A 158 -5.09 -4.14 -41.40
CA VAL A 158 -6.51 -4.04 -41.07
C VAL A 158 -6.86 -2.57 -40.95
N ALA A 159 -7.88 -2.21 -41.70
CA ALA A 159 -8.34 -0.87 -41.99
C ALA A 159 -8.72 -0.07 -40.73
N GLU A 160 -8.31 1.19 -40.80
CA GLU A 160 -8.95 2.37 -40.27
C GLU A 160 -10.49 2.26 -40.21
N THR A 161 -11.01 2.04 -39.00
CA THR A 161 -12.33 2.51 -38.59
C THR A 161 -12.26 2.98 -37.14
N ASP A 162 -12.18 4.30 -36.98
CA ASP A 162 -12.54 5.01 -35.76
C ASP A 162 -14.07 5.00 -35.64
N PRO A 163 -14.66 4.59 -34.49
CA PRO A 163 -15.24 5.63 -33.64
C PRO A 163 -15.30 5.19 -32.17
N PHE A 164 -14.35 5.62 -31.33
CA PHE A 164 -14.56 5.50 -29.88
C PHE A 164 -14.10 6.76 -29.14
N SER A 165 -15.02 7.71 -29.03
CA SER A 165 -14.94 8.84 -28.09
C SER A 165 -15.28 8.36 -26.66
N PRO A 166 -14.33 8.33 -25.71
CA PRO A 166 -14.65 8.07 -24.31
C PRO A 166 -14.72 9.43 -23.60
N ARG A 167 -15.82 10.18 -23.75
CA ARG A 167 -15.96 11.46 -23.02
C ARG A 167 -17.34 11.83 -22.50
N ARG A 168 -18.30 10.89 -22.38
CA ARG A 168 -19.64 11.21 -21.85
C ARG A 168 -20.29 10.11 -20.99
N VAL A 169 -19.62 9.61 -19.94
CA VAL A 169 -20.30 8.74 -18.95
C VAL A 169 -20.09 9.19 -17.49
N LEU A 170 -19.33 10.25 -17.22
CA LEU A 170 -18.96 10.62 -15.84
C LEU A 170 -19.87 11.67 -15.15
N VAL A 171 -21.00 12.07 -15.76
CA VAL A 171 -21.87 13.11 -15.18
C VAL A 171 -23.12 12.53 -14.51
N SER A 172 -23.55 11.31 -14.86
CA SER A 172 -24.77 10.71 -14.29
C SER A 172 -24.59 10.12 -12.88
N SER A 173 -23.36 9.94 -12.38
CA SER A 173 -23.11 9.36 -11.05
C SER A 173 -23.17 10.38 -9.91
N LEU A 174 -23.16 11.69 -10.21
CA LEU A 174 -23.26 12.73 -9.18
C LEU A 174 -24.73 13.05 -8.85
N ASP A 175 -25.61 13.08 -9.85
CA ASP A 175 -27.06 13.24 -9.61
C ASP A 175 -27.64 12.05 -8.82
N GLN A 176 -27.18 10.83 -9.12
CA GLN A 176 -27.65 9.63 -8.42
C GLN A 176 -27.22 9.58 -6.95
N ARG A 177 -26.16 10.31 -6.56
CA ARG A 177 -25.72 10.41 -5.16
C ARG A 177 -26.55 11.41 -4.34
N ALA A 178 -27.11 12.43 -4.97
CA ALA A 178 -27.97 13.39 -4.27
C ALA A 178 -29.30 12.74 -3.84
N GLU A 179 -29.87 11.89 -4.70
CA GLU A 179 -31.15 11.22 -4.45
C GLU A 179 -31.07 10.15 -3.33
N VAL A 180 -29.91 9.53 -3.13
CA VAL A 180 -29.69 8.56 -2.04
C VAL A 180 -29.57 9.25 -0.68
N LEU A 181 -28.98 10.45 -0.63
CA LEU A 181 -28.84 11.21 0.61
C LEU A 181 -30.20 11.75 1.09
N ASP A 182 -31.05 12.21 0.17
CA ASP A 182 -32.40 12.67 0.51
C ASP A 182 -33.28 11.54 1.10
N ASN A 183 -33.20 10.33 0.51
CA ASN A 183 -33.92 9.16 1.04
C ASN A 183 -33.43 8.72 2.44
N LEU A 184 -32.13 8.84 2.71
CA LEU A 184 -31.56 8.51 4.02
C LEU A 184 -32.02 9.50 5.10
N GLU A 185 -32.07 10.80 4.81
CA GLU A 185 -32.60 11.78 5.76
C GLU A 185 -34.09 11.57 6.06
N GLN A 186 -34.87 11.16 5.06
CA GLN A 186 -36.29 10.88 5.23
C GLN A 186 -36.52 9.68 6.14
N THR A 187 -35.73 8.62 5.97
CA THR A 187 -35.85 7.39 6.78
C THR A 187 -35.47 7.65 8.24
N VAL A 188 -34.38 8.39 8.50
CA VAL A 188 -33.96 8.75 9.87
C VAL A 188 -35.00 9.64 10.57
N ARG A 189 -35.69 10.51 9.82
CA ARG A 189 -36.71 11.40 10.39
C ARG A 189 -38.00 10.67 10.76
N GLU A 190 -38.34 9.58 10.06
CA GLU A 190 -39.50 8.76 10.41
C GLU A 190 -39.25 7.89 11.66
N ASP A 191 -38.03 7.38 11.85
CA ASP A 191 -37.67 6.57 13.03
C ASP A 191 -37.61 7.37 14.36
N LEU A 192 -37.55 8.70 14.28
CA LEU A 192 -37.48 9.60 15.43
C LEU A 192 -38.84 10.16 15.89
N ARG A 193 -39.95 9.75 15.26
CA ARG A 193 -41.32 10.13 15.64
C ARG A 193 -42.05 8.98 16.33
#